data_AF-A0A4Y8I3W0-F1
#
_entry.id   AF-A0A4Y8I3W0-F1
#
_cell.length_a   1.000
_cell.length_b   1.000
_cell.length_c   1.000
_cell.angle_alpha   90.00
_cell.angle_beta   90.00
_cell.angle_gamma   90.00
#
_symmetry.space_group_name_H-M   'P 1'
#
loop_
_entity.id
_entity.type
_entity.pdbx_description
1 polymer ?
#
loop_
_entity_poly.entity_id
_entity_poly.type
_entity_poly.pdbx_seq_one_letter_code
_entity_poly.pdbx_strand_id
1 'polypeptide(L)'
;MGLTGNLIKNNKGFTLMELVVTTAIMGTLAAVAVPKFAEQQEEAKVRTTLVNISIIGQTMSTDFQNRLTRQGMNEAKFSAPINSPIILANDSTDIITTRLIRQMEPIPVSPYNDMPYVFTLIRDGEVKYIPVPGSVNIDYTGPKFTIHDPNDPINLIMEFSP
;
A
#
# COMPACT_ATOMS: atom_id res chain seq x y z
N MET A 1 -45.23 57.56 -18.35
CA MET A 1 -43.85 57.71 -17.86
C MET A 1 -43.09 56.43 -18.18
N GLY A 2 -42.17 56.48 -19.14
CA GLY A 2 -41.27 55.36 -19.44
C GLY A 2 -39.87 55.95 -19.62
N LEU A 3 -39.01 55.77 -18.62
CA LEU A 3 -37.60 56.12 -18.71
C LEU A 3 -36.88 54.97 -19.42
N THR A 4 -36.65 55.09 -20.72
CA THR A 4 -35.79 54.17 -21.47
C THR A 4 -34.34 54.47 -21.12
N GLY A 5 -33.83 53.76 -20.10
CA GLY A 5 -32.41 53.76 -19.75
C GLY A 5 -31.57 53.24 -20.93
N ASN A 6 -30.69 54.09 -21.44
CA ASN A 6 -29.74 53.72 -22.48
C ASN A 6 -28.66 52.82 -21.86
N LEU A 7 -28.76 51.50 -22.06
CA LEU A 7 -27.74 50.54 -21.65
C LEU A 7 -26.53 50.70 -22.58
N ILE A 8 -25.49 51.42 -22.12
CA ILE A 8 -24.22 51.51 -22.84
C ILE A 8 -23.59 50.11 -22.89
N LYS A 9 -23.71 49.45 -24.04
CA LYS A 9 -23.17 48.11 -24.27
C LYS A 9 -21.65 48.21 -24.52
N ASN A 10 -20.86 47.91 -23.51
CA ASN A 10 -19.39 47.95 -23.56
C ASN A 10 -18.85 46.73 -24.33
N ASN A 11 -18.72 46.84 -25.65
CA ASN A 11 -18.15 45.80 -26.52
C ASN A 11 -16.61 45.82 -26.52
N LYS A 12 -15.97 45.69 -25.35
CA LYS A 12 -14.53 45.41 -25.29
C LYS A 12 -14.33 43.92 -25.55
N GLY A 13 -14.01 43.57 -26.80
CA GLY A 13 -13.55 42.24 -27.17
C GLY A 13 -12.13 41.98 -26.64
N PHE A 14 -11.86 40.74 -26.24
CA PHE A 14 -10.53 40.28 -25.83
C PHE A 14 -9.55 40.48 -26.99
N THR A 15 -8.37 41.03 -26.73
CA THR A 15 -7.38 41.22 -27.79
C THR A 15 -6.69 39.90 -28.11
N LEU A 16 -6.34 39.66 -29.39
CA LEU A 16 -5.55 38.49 -29.77
C LEU A 16 -4.20 38.48 -29.05
N MET A 17 -3.62 39.66 -28.80
CA MET A 17 -2.38 39.83 -28.04
C MET A 17 -2.50 39.34 -26.59
N GLU A 18 -3.60 39.62 -25.89
CA GLU A 18 -3.80 39.11 -24.52
C GLU A 18 -3.78 37.59 -24.47
N LEU A 19 -4.41 36.91 -25.44
CA LEU A 19 -4.39 35.46 -25.51
C LEU A 19 -2.99 34.92 -25.82
N VAL A 20 -2.26 35.56 -26.73
CA VAL A 20 -0.90 35.15 -27.13
C VAL A 20 0.09 35.28 -25.98
N VAL A 21 0.11 36.42 -25.29
CA VAL A 21 1.03 36.63 -24.15
C VAL A 21 0.68 35.68 -22.99
N THR A 22 -0.61 35.47 -22.71
CA THR A 22 -1.03 34.59 -21.63
C THR A 22 -0.68 33.14 -21.90
N THR A 23 -0.91 32.63 -23.12
CA THR A 23 -0.53 31.25 -23.48
C THR A 23 0.98 31.07 -23.55
N ALA A 24 1.75 32.09 -23.93
CA ALA A 24 3.21 32.07 -23.84
C ALA A 24 3.70 31.91 -22.39
N ILE A 25 3.14 32.67 -21.44
CA ILE A 25 3.48 32.55 -20.02
C ILE A 25 3.00 31.21 -19.43
N MET A 26 1.79 30.76 -19.77
CA MET A 26 1.32 29.43 -19.34
C MET A 26 2.22 28.31 -19.89
N GLY A 27 2.72 28.44 -21.12
CA GLY A 27 3.64 27.49 -21.72
C GLY A 27 4.98 27.39 -20.98
N THR A 28 5.56 28.52 -20.56
CA THR A 28 6.82 28.49 -19.79
C THR A 28 6.64 27.92 -18.39
N LEU A 29 5.53 28.24 -17.71
CA LEU A 29 5.20 27.65 -16.42
C LEU A 29 4.95 26.13 -16.54
N ALA A 30 4.19 25.70 -17.55
CA ALA A 30 3.92 24.29 -17.81
C ALA A 30 5.21 23.51 -18.09
N ALA A 31 6.15 24.07 -18.85
CA ALA A 31 7.42 23.41 -19.19
C ALA A 31 8.24 23.02 -17.94
N VAL A 32 8.20 23.83 -16.88
CA VAL A 32 8.90 23.53 -15.61
C VAL A 32 8.01 22.73 -14.64
N ALA A 33 6.70 23.02 -14.61
CA ALA A 33 5.77 22.42 -13.67
C ALA A 33 5.45 20.95 -14.00
N VAL A 34 5.29 20.61 -15.28
CA VAL A 34 4.92 19.25 -15.71
C VAL A 34 5.91 18.17 -15.27
N PRO A 35 7.24 18.27 -15.54
CA PRO A 35 8.18 17.23 -15.11
C PRO A 35 8.26 17.12 -13.59
N LYS A 36 8.28 18.25 -12.88
CA LYS A 36 8.29 18.27 -11.41
C LYS A 36 7.04 17.64 -10.81
N PHE A 37 5.88 17.89 -11.41
CA PHE A 37 4.63 17.28 -10.98
C PHE A 37 4.62 15.76 -11.23
N ALA A 38 5.19 15.30 -12.34
CA ALA A 38 5.35 13.87 -12.61
C ALA A 38 6.25 13.17 -11.57
N GLU A 39 7.39 13.78 -11.22
CA GLU A 39 8.27 13.29 -10.15
C GLU A 39 7.56 13.22 -8.79
N GLN A 40 6.82 14.27 -8.43
CA GLN A 40 6.07 14.31 -7.17
C GLN A 40 4.96 13.26 -7.12
N GLN A 41 4.28 13.00 -8.24
CA GLN A 41 3.30 11.93 -8.33
C GLN A 41 3.95 10.57 -8.07
N GLU A 42 5.09 10.30 -8.71
CA GLU A 42 5.80 9.03 -8.54
C GLU A 42 6.27 8.83 -7.09
N GLU A 43 6.85 9.86 -6.48
CA GLU A 43 7.27 9.80 -5.08
C GLU A 43 6.08 9.56 -4.14
N ALA A 44 4.92 10.17 -4.42
CA ALA A 44 3.71 9.95 -3.65
C ALA A 44 3.20 8.50 -3.77
N LYS A 45 3.26 7.90 -4.97
CA LYS A 45 2.89 6.50 -5.16
C LYS A 45 3.82 5.57 -4.38
N VAL A 46 5.14 5.77 -4.48
CA VAL A 46 6.13 5.01 -3.70
C VAL A 46 5.86 5.08 -2.20
N ARG A 47 5.59 6.27 -1.67
CA ARG A 47 5.25 6.46 -0.25
C ARG A 47 3.96 5.73 0.14
N THR A 48 2.94 5.79 -0.72
CA THR A 48 1.68 5.05 -0.51
C THR A 48 1.91 3.54 -0.49
N THR A 49 2.70 3.00 -1.42
CA THR A 49 3.10 1.58 -1.46
C THR A 49 3.76 1.16 -0.14
N LEU A 50 4.69 1.95 0.39
CA LEU A 50 5.35 1.67 1.68
C LEU A 50 4.37 1.67 2.87
N VAL A 51 3.45 2.64 2.90
CA VAL A 51 2.41 2.71 3.95
C VAL A 51 1.49 1.50 3.86
N ASN A 52 1.02 1.16 2.67
CA ASN A 52 0.15 0.02 2.42
C ASN A 52 0.79 -1.29 2.87
N ILE A 53 2.03 -1.55 2.44
CA ILE A 53 2.77 -2.74 2.85
C ILE A 53 2.94 -2.80 4.38
N SER A 54 3.18 -1.65 5.03
CA SER A 54 3.30 -1.57 6.49
C SER A 54 1.99 -1.88 7.22
N ILE A 55 0.84 -1.44 6.68
CA ILE A 55 -0.49 -1.77 7.21
C ILE A 55 -0.73 -3.28 7.10
N ILE A 56 -0.43 -3.87 5.94
CA ILE A 56 -0.59 -5.31 5.73
C ILE A 56 0.27 -6.07 6.77
N GLY A 57 1.54 -5.69 6.91
CA GLY A 57 2.44 -6.27 7.91
C GLY A 57 1.96 -6.19 9.35
N GLN A 58 1.44 -5.04 9.77
CA GLN A 58 0.91 -4.86 11.13
C GLN A 58 -0.32 -5.73 11.40
N THR A 59 -1.23 -5.82 10.44
CA THR A 59 -2.40 -6.69 10.56
C THR A 59 -1.99 -8.15 10.60
N MET A 60 -1.00 -8.56 9.81
CA MET A 60 -0.44 -9.91 9.89
C MET A 60 0.20 -10.21 11.24
N SER A 61 0.94 -9.25 11.81
CA SER A 61 1.49 -9.34 13.17
C SER A 61 0.38 -9.56 14.20
N THR A 62 -0.67 -8.75 14.11
CA THR A 62 -1.80 -8.78 15.02
C THR A 62 -2.56 -10.09 14.91
N ASP A 63 -2.81 -10.57 13.69
CA ASP A 63 -3.42 -11.87 13.44
C ASP A 63 -2.58 -13.02 13.99
N PHE A 64 -1.26 -12.96 13.81
CA PHE A 64 -0.32 -13.93 14.36
C PHE A 64 -0.38 -13.98 15.90
N GLN A 65 -0.31 -12.81 16.55
CA GLN A 65 -0.35 -12.70 18.02
C GLN A 65 -1.69 -13.17 18.60
N ASN A 66 -2.80 -12.89 17.90
CA ASN A 66 -4.11 -13.40 18.27
C ASN A 66 -4.16 -14.93 18.21
N ARG A 67 -3.48 -15.57 17.25
CA ARG A 67 -3.39 -17.03 17.16
C ARG A 67 -2.54 -17.64 18.26
N LEU A 68 -1.39 -17.02 18.56
CA LEU A 68 -0.54 -17.43 19.69
C LEU A 68 -1.33 -17.43 21.00
N THR A 69 -2.12 -16.39 21.23
CA THR A 69 -2.94 -16.25 22.46
C THR A 69 -4.08 -17.27 22.52
N ARG A 70 -4.71 -17.61 21.38
CA ARG A 70 -5.92 -18.45 21.35
C ARG A 70 -5.69 -19.95 21.20
N GLN A 71 -4.62 -20.35 20.52
CA GLN A 71 -4.40 -21.75 20.13
C GLN A 71 -3.03 -22.32 20.54
N GLY A 72 -2.17 -21.49 21.14
CA GLY A 72 -0.81 -21.89 21.49
C GLY A 72 0.13 -21.94 20.28
N MET A 73 1.43 -22.06 20.56
CA MET A 73 2.50 -21.84 19.57
C MET A 73 2.52 -22.87 18.42
N ASN A 74 1.97 -24.06 18.62
CA ASN A 74 1.99 -25.15 17.63
C ASN A 74 0.99 -24.94 16.47
N GLU A 75 -0.11 -24.21 16.71
CA GLU A 75 -1.19 -23.97 15.74
C GLU A 75 -1.09 -22.56 15.11
N ALA A 76 -0.22 -21.68 15.63
CA ALA A 76 -0.04 -20.32 15.13
C ALA A 76 0.77 -20.24 13.83
N LYS A 77 1.27 -21.36 13.29
CA LYS A 77 2.10 -21.37 12.07
C LYS A 77 1.37 -20.76 10.88
N PHE A 78 1.96 -19.77 10.21
CA PHE A 78 1.51 -19.34 8.89
C PHE A 78 1.94 -20.39 7.87
N SER A 79 1.09 -21.40 7.65
CA SER A 79 1.30 -22.40 6.58
C SER A 79 0.93 -21.77 5.23
N ALA A 80 1.77 -20.86 4.75
CA ALA A 80 1.79 -20.45 3.35
C ALA A 80 2.78 -21.36 2.59
N PRO A 81 2.59 -21.65 1.31
CA PRO A 81 3.57 -22.43 0.57
C PRO A 81 4.89 -21.64 0.52
N ILE A 82 5.97 -22.25 0.98
CA ILE A 82 7.31 -21.67 0.88
C ILE A 82 7.61 -21.49 -0.62
N ASN A 83 7.82 -20.25 -1.06
CA ASN A 83 8.05 -19.84 -2.45
C ASN A 83 6.84 -19.76 -3.40
N SER A 84 5.59 -19.87 -2.93
CA SER A 84 4.43 -19.51 -3.76
C SER A 84 3.80 -18.19 -3.29
N PRO A 85 3.56 -17.23 -4.20
CA PRO A 85 2.93 -15.98 -3.85
C PRO A 85 1.46 -16.22 -3.46
N ILE A 86 1.07 -15.71 -2.29
CA ILE A 86 -0.34 -15.57 -1.92
C ILE A 86 -0.78 -14.17 -2.32
N ILE A 87 -1.87 -14.09 -3.07
CA ILE A 87 -2.42 -12.85 -3.62
C ILE A 87 -3.42 -12.27 -2.62
N LEU A 88 -3.24 -11.00 -2.23
CA LEU A 88 -4.17 -10.30 -1.33
C LEU A 88 -5.31 -9.63 -2.12
N ALA A 89 -6.23 -10.44 -2.64
CA ALA A 89 -7.38 -9.96 -3.44
C ALA A 89 -8.73 -10.24 -2.76
N ASN A 90 -9.70 -9.34 -2.93
CA ASN A 90 -11.06 -9.41 -2.36
C ASN A 90 -11.82 -10.74 -2.62
N ASP A 91 -11.48 -11.43 -3.71
CA ASP A 91 -12.09 -12.67 -4.20
C ASP A 91 -11.29 -13.94 -3.86
N SER A 92 -10.25 -13.82 -3.02
CA SER A 92 -9.38 -14.94 -2.64
C SER A 92 -10.13 -15.98 -1.81
N THR A 93 -10.00 -17.26 -2.20
CA THR A 93 -10.59 -18.41 -1.50
C THR A 93 -9.72 -18.93 -0.34
N ASP A 94 -8.48 -18.44 -0.22
CA ASP A 94 -7.55 -18.79 0.84
C ASP A 94 -8.02 -18.25 2.20
N ILE A 95 -8.26 -19.16 3.15
CA ILE A 95 -8.76 -18.85 4.50
C ILE A 95 -7.89 -17.81 5.22
N ILE A 96 -6.57 -17.85 4.98
CA ILE A 96 -5.60 -16.90 5.54
C ILE A 96 -5.86 -15.50 4.95
N THR A 97 -5.95 -15.41 3.63
CA THR A 97 -6.18 -14.17 2.89
C THR A 97 -7.53 -13.55 3.22
N THR A 98 -8.61 -14.34 3.21
CA THR A 98 -9.96 -13.86 3.54
C THR A 98 -10.03 -13.28 4.96
N ARG A 99 -9.32 -13.87 5.93
CA ARG A 99 -9.28 -13.36 7.31
C ARG A 99 -8.49 -12.06 7.43
N LEU A 100 -7.32 -11.99 6.80
CA LEU A 100 -6.50 -10.79 6.78
C LEU A 100 -7.24 -9.63 6.10
N ILE A 101 -7.90 -9.91 4.98
CA ILE A 101 -8.75 -8.96 4.25
C ILE A 101 -9.85 -8.39 5.16
N ARG A 102 -10.54 -9.22 5.94
CA ARG A 102 -11.60 -8.75 6.86
C ARG A 102 -11.09 -7.84 7.98
N GLN A 103 -9.80 -7.88 8.29
CA GLN A 103 -9.18 -7.01 9.30
C GLN A 103 -8.64 -5.71 8.68
N MET A 104 -8.55 -5.62 7.35
CA MET A 104 -8.04 -4.48 6.61
C MET A 104 -9.21 -3.84 5.84
N GLU A 105 -10.01 -3.00 6.49
CA GLU A 105 -11.09 -2.26 5.83
C GLU A 105 -10.79 -0.74 5.87
N PRO A 106 -10.52 -0.09 4.72
CA PRO A 106 -10.46 -0.64 3.36
C PRO A 106 -9.16 -1.41 3.08
N ILE A 107 -9.21 -2.37 2.16
CA ILE A 107 -8.03 -3.13 1.74
C ILE A 107 -7.06 -2.18 1.02
N PRO A 108 -5.77 -2.17 1.41
CA PRO A 108 -4.77 -1.41 0.70
C PRO A 108 -4.70 -1.81 -0.78
N VAL A 109 -4.83 -0.84 -1.68
CA VAL A 109 -4.71 -1.02 -3.13
C VAL A 109 -3.41 -0.41 -3.63
N SER A 110 -2.83 -0.99 -4.67
CA SER A 110 -1.64 -0.42 -5.29
C SER A 110 -1.97 0.92 -5.97
N PRO A 111 -1.17 1.98 -5.74
CA PRO A 111 -1.37 3.27 -6.39
C PRO A 111 -0.98 3.27 -7.88
N TYR A 112 -0.42 2.17 -8.39
CA TYR A 112 -0.10 1.97 -9.81
C TYR A 112 -1.23 1.30 -10.60
N ASN A 113 -2.35 1.00 -9.94
CA ASN A 113 -3.56 0.45 -10.56
C ASN A 113 -3.30 -0.91 -11.26
N ASP A 114 -2.44 -1.70 -10.65
CA ASP A 114 -1.92 -2.98 -11.12
C ASP A 114 -2.30 -4.13 -10.17
N MET A 115 -1.52 -5.22 -10.15
CA MET A 115 -1.86 -6.43 -9.40
C MET A 115 -1.90 -6.16 -7.89
N PRO A 116 -2.81 -6.81 -7.14
CA PRO A 116 -2.83 -6.71 -5.68
C PRO A 116 -1.52 -7.18 -5.05
N TYR A 117 -1.22 -6.65 -3.86
CA TYR A 117 0.00 -6.98 -3.11
C TYR A 117 0.18 -8.49 -2.94
N VAL A 118 1.42 -8.93 -3.12
CA VAL A 118 1.81 -10.33 -2.99
C VAL A 118 2.58 -10.53 -1.69
N PHE A 119 2.19 -11.58 -1.00
CA PHE A 119 2.84 -12.06 0.20
C PHE A 119 3.55 -13.38 -0.07
N THR A 120 4.80 -13.50 0.34
CA THR A 120 5.58 -14.74 0.22
C THR A 120 6.24 -15.07 1.55
N LEU A 121 6.04 -16.31 2.03
CA LEU A 121 6.73 -16.86 3.18
C LEU A 121 8.15 -17.28 2.77
N ILE A 122 9.14 -16.71 3.44
CA ILE A 122 10.56 -17.05 3.25
C ILE A 122 10.96 -18.17 4.20
N ARG A 123 10.47 -18.12 5.46
CA ARG A 123 10.82 -19.09 6.50
C ARG A 123 9.67 -19.24 7.48
N ASP A 124 9.27 -20.49 7.74
CA ASP A 124 8.31 -20.82 8.80
C ASP A 124 8.80 -20.39 10.18
N GLY A 125 7.86 -20.09 11.06
CA GLY A 125 8.13 -19.96 12.49
C GLY A 125 8.44 -21.33 13.07
N GLU A 126 9.59 -21.46 13.73
CA GLU A 126 10.04 -22.69 14.36
C GLU A 126 10.07 -22.53 15.88
N VAL A 127 9.52 -23.52 16.57
CA VAL A 127 9.62 -23.64 18.02
C VAL A 127 10.49 -24.85 18.32
N LYS A 128 11.66 -24.60 18.90
CA LYS A 128 12.59 -25.65 19.30
C LYS A 128 12.51 -25.83 20.82
N TYR A 129 12.10 -27.01 21.21
CA TYR A 129 12.12 -27.43 22.60
C TYR A 129 13.49 -28.03 22.92
N ILE A 130 14.26 -27.37 23.78
CA ILE A 130 15.57 -27.85 24.24
C ILE A 130 15.36 -28.40 25.65
N PRO A 131 15.31 -29.74 25.81
CA PRO A 131 15.18 -30.34 27.13
C PRO A 131 16.43 -30.05 27.97
N VAL A 132 16.23 -29.57 29.18
CA VAL A 132 17.27 -29.41 30.20
C VAL A 132 16.86 -30.18 31.47
N PRO A 133 17.78 -30.61 32.33
CA PRO A 133 17.41 -31.36 33.53
C PRO A 133 16.41 -30.57 34.41
N GLY A 134 15.18 -31.09 34.53
CA GLY A 134 14.12 -30.48 35.34
C GLY A 134 13.37 -29.30 34.71
N SER A 135 13.65 -28.93 33.46
CA SER A 135 12.95 -27.86 32.74
C SER A 135 13.04 -28.04 31.20
N VAL A 136 12.31 -27.25 30.43
CA VAL A 136 12.47 -27.18 28.98
C VAL A 136 12.71 -25.73 28.62
N ASN A 137 13.83 -25.46 27.95
CA ASN A 137 14.04 -24.16 27.33
C ASN A 137 13.29 -24.15 26.00
N ILE A 138 12.54 -23.08 25.75
CA ILE A 138 11.77 -22.90 24.53
C ILE A 138 12.47 -21.82 23.72
N ASP A 139 13.13 -22.22 22.63
CA ASP A 139 13.70 -21.29 21.66
C ASP A 139 12.68 -21.09 20.54
N TYR A 140 12.23 -19.85 20.39
CA TYR A 140 11.31 -19.47 19.33
C TYR A 140 12.04 -18.65 18.26
N THR A 141 11.94 -19.07 17.01
CA THR A 141 12.36 -18.26 15.87
C THR A 141 11.15 -17.98 15.01
N GLY A 142 10.68 -16.74 14.94
CA GLY A 142 9.41 -16.47 14.30
C GLY A 142 9.46 -16.45 12.77
N PRO A 143 8.29 -16.43 12.12
CA PRO A 143 8.22 -16.53 10.68
C PRO A 143 8.73 -15.26 10.00
N LYS A 144 9.34 -15.44 8.83
CA LYS A 144 9.89 -14.36 8.00
C LYS A 144 9.18 -14.32 6.66
N PHE A 145 8.77 -13.12 6.26
CA PHE A 145 7.96 -12.90 5.08
C PHE A 145 8.45 -11.71 4.27
N THR A 146 8.12 -11.73 2.99
CA THR A 146 8.26 -10.58 2.11
C THR A 146 6.88 -10.19 1.61
N ILE A 147 6.57 -8.91 1.74
CA ILE A 147 5.44 -8.30 1.06
C ILE A 147 6.01 -7.37 0.00
N HIS A 148 5.53 -7.54 -1.21
CA HIS A 148 5.91 -6.72 -2.34
C HIS A 148 4.75 -6.55 -3.29
N ASP A 149 4.80 -5.46 -4.04
CA ASP A 149 4.03 -5.35 -5.27
C ASP A 149 4.83 -6.06 -6.38
N PRO A 150 4.25 -7.03 -7.13
CA PRO A 150 4.96 -7.78 -8.16
C PRO A 150 5.59 -6.95 -9.27
N ASN A 151 5.08 -5.74 -9.54
CA ASN A 151 5.59 -4.88 -10.60
C ASN A 151 6.55 -3.78 -10.10
N ASP A 152 6.70 -3.64 -8.77
CA ASP A 152 7.55 -2.63 -8.17
C ASP A 152 8.85 -3.22 -7.61
N PRO A 153 9.97 -2.49 -7.68
CA PRO A 153 11.25 -2.92 -7.10
C PRO A 153 11.29 -2.84 -5.57
N ILE A 154 10.23 -2.36 -4.92
CA ILE A 154 10.20 -2.09 -3.47
C ILE A 154 9.64 -3.30 -2.74
N ASN A 155 10.53 -3.95 -1.98
CA ASN A 155 10.20 -5.10 -1.15
C ASN A 155 10.34 -4.73 0.34
N LEU A 156 9.35 -5.06 1.16
CA LEU A 156 9.52 -5.03 2.61
C LEU A 156 9.68 -6.45 3.14
N ILE A 157 10.81 -6.70 3.78
CA ILE A 157 11.07 -7.94 4.52
C ILE A 157 10.65 -7.70 5.97
N MET A 158 9.78 -8.55 6.48
CA MET A 158 9.34 -8.52 7.87
C MET A 158 9.66 -9.84 8.55
N GLU A 159 10.21 -9.74 9.75
CA GLU A 159 10.47 -10.87 10.63
C GLU A 159 9.64 -10.65 11.89
N PHE A 160 8.72 -11.58 12.15
CA PHE A 160 7.83 -11.49 13.29
C PHE A 160 8.51 -12.17 14.48
N SER A 161 8.93 -11.40 15.46
CA SER A 161 9.31 -11.92 16.78
C SER A 161 8.04 -12.05 17.62
N PRO A 162 7.89 -13.09 18.47
CA PRO A 162 6.72 -13.23 19.33
C PRO A 162 6.74 -12.15 20.42
#